data_AF-A0A6P4Y408-F1
#
_entry.id   AF-A0A6P4Y408-F1
#
_cell.length_a   1.000
_cell.length_b   1.000
_cell.length_c   1.000
_cell.angle_alpha   90.00
_cell.angle_beta   90.00
_cell.angle_gamma   90.00
#
_symmetry.space_group_name_H-M   'P 1'
#
loop_
_entity.id
_entity.type
_entity.pdbx_description
1 polymer ?
#
loop_
_entity_poly.entity_id
_entity_poly.type
_entity_poly.pdbx_seq_one_letter_code
_entity_poly.pdbx_strand_id
1 'polypeptide(L)'
;MPPKPVAAKAKPKPKSTPQPAPGARPGGLRRHGAAPPAKARAPAVTTTKDKPAAEKPKELEIPEVKIELKQLVDVLINDTGGKIKDSGKWPLVIDESDRVSTFLRYQDTNYLNAKNPGDMEPERIRMAIIGGIRFGKPVVLDMMDTNMFHAAADKFDVVQKGLLESVMTKDILVDQKYVSLVKDSDPDEYTDQSSAFRHGMVDGFRFFLITNMASPPLELMQRTYVIRVQ
;
A
#
# COMPACT_ATOMS: atom_id res chain seq x y z
N MET A 1 23.00 -42.55 28.70
CA MET A 1 23.02 -43.15 27.34
C MET A 1 23.33 -42.04 26.34
N PRO A 2 24.43 -42.13 25.57
CA PRO A 2 24.76 -41.14 24.54
C PRO A 2 23.90 -41.35 23.27
N PRO A 3 23.49 -40.28 22.56
CA PRO A 3 22.78 -40.41 21.30
C PRO A 3 23.73 -40.81 20.15
N LYS A 4 23.31 -41.78 19.35
CA LYS A 4 23.98 -42.21 18.11
C LYS A 4 23.72 -41.19 16.98
N PRO A 5 24.73 -40.83 16.16
CA PRO A 5 24.55 -39.97 14.98
C PRO A 5 24.23 -40.83 13.75
N VAL A 6 23.26 -40.41 12.93
CA VAL A 6 23.00 -41.03 11.61
C VAL A 6 22.88 -39.96 10.52
N ALA A 7 23.98 -39.86 9.78
CA ALA A 7 24.15 -39.72 8.33
C ALA A 7 23.24 -38.79 7.51
N ALA A 8 23.89 -37.76 6.95
CA ALA A 8 23.45 -36.99 5.79
C ALA A 8 23.69 -37.74 4.47
N LYS A 9 22.71 -37.69 3.55
CA LYS A 9 22.79 -37.95 2.10
C LYS A 9 21.62 -37.22 1.43
N ALA A 10 21.62 -36.70 0.21
CA ALA A 10 22.61 -36.26 -0.76
C ALA A 10 21.77 -35.49 -1.82
N LYS A 11 22.25 -34.34 -2.31
CA LYS A 11 21.55 -33.52 -3.33
C LYS A 11 21.69 -34.12 -4.74
N PRO A 12 20.62 -34.19 -5.56
CA PRO A 12 20.74 -34.45 -7.00
C PRO A 12 21.02 -33.14 -7.77
N LYS A 13 21.94 -33.24 -8.74
CA LYS A 13 22.36 -32.18 -9.68
C LYS A 13 21.30 -31.87 -10.76
N PRO A 14 21.32 -30.65 -11.34
CA PRO A 14 20.36 -30.21 -12.36
C PRO A 14 20.59 -30.83 -13.74
N LYS A 15 19.49 -31.09 -14.46
CA LYS A 15 19.45 -31.56 -15.85
C LYS A 15 19.70 -30.42 -16.85
N SER A 16 20.39 -30.81 -17.93
CA SER A 16 20.93 -30.07 -19.05
C SER A 16 19.90 -29.43 -20.00
N THR A 17 20.23 -28.25 -20.50
CA THR A 17 19.67 -27.57 -21.69
C THR A 17 20.15 -28.20 -23.00
N PRO A 18 19.32 -28.21 -24.08
CA PRO A 18 19.80 -28.43 -25.45
C PRO A 18 20.09 -27.12 -26.19
N GLN A 19 21.24 -27.05 -26.86
CA GLN A 19 21.61 -26.05 -27.87
C GLN A 19 20.89 -26.31 -29.22
N PRO A 20 20.69 -25.27 -30.06
CA PRO A 20 20.23 -25.41 -31.44
C PRO A 20 21.39 -25.57 -32.43
N ALA A 21 21.17 -26.35 -33.50
CA ALA A 21 22.09 -26.55 -34.62
C ALA A 21 21.72 -25.69 -35.86
N PRO A 22 22.66 -25.48 -36.82
CA PRO A 22 22.74 -24.29 -37.67
C PRO A 22 22.45 -24.49 -39.18
N GLY A 23 22.37 -23.37 -39.93
CA GLY A 23 22.49 -23.28 -41.40
C GLY A 23 21.15 -23.34 -42.16
N ALA A 24 20.88 -22.64 -43.27
CA ALA A 24 21.75 -21.97 -44.24
C ALA A 24 20.96 -20.93 -45.08
N ARG A 25 21.66 -19.86 -45.50
CA ARG A 25 21.38 -18.99 -46.69
C ARG A 25 21.77 -19.78 -47.97
N PRO A 26 21.46 -19.40 -49.24
CA PRO A 26 21.59 -18.03 -49.81
C PRO A 26 20.76 -17.67 -51.09
N GLY A 27 21.03 -16.46 -51.65
CA GLY A 27 20.70 -16.04 -53.03
C GLY A 27 19.83 -14.76 -53.06
N GLY A 28 20.31 -13.57 -53.42
CA GLY A 28 20.75 -13.12 -54.77
C GLY A 28 19.52 -12.53 -55.50
N LEU A 29 19.47 -11.38 -56.19
CA LEU A 29 20.44 -10.47 -56.81
C LEU A 29 19.61 -9.23 -57.31
N ARG A 30 20.17 -8.01 -57.25
CA ARG A 30 20.15 -6.88 -58.25
C ARG A 30 18.81 -6.41 -58.91
N ARG A 31 18.57 -5.16 -59.35
CA ARG A 31 19.13 -3.78 -59.35
C ARG A 31 18.17 -2.91 -60.22
N HIS A 32 18.40 -1.59 -60.25
CA HIS A 32 17.89 -0.52 -61.15
C HIS A 32 16.60 0.15 -60.66
N GLY A 33 16.53 1.46 -60.38
CA GLY A 33 16.92 2.66 -61.14
C GLY A 33 15.61 3.50 -61.23
N ALA A 34 15.50 4.83 -61.24
CA ALA A 34 16.37 6.00 -61.35
C ALA A 34 15.60 7.20 -60.72
N ALA A 35 16.28 8.33 -60.50
CA ALA A 35 15.77 9.53 -59.83
C ALA A 35 15.34 10.64 -60.85
N PRO A 36 15.02 11.90 -60.43
CA PRO A 36 13.77 12.66 -60.68
C PRO A 36 13.96 13.81 -61.72
N PRO A 37 13.08 14.85 -61.91
CA PRO A 37 13.03 16.02 -61.00
C PRO A 37 11.78 16.98 -61.02
N ALA A 38 11.78 17.92 -60.06
CA ALA A 38 11.46 19.37 -60.16
C ALA A 38 10.03 19.97 -59.97
N LYS A 39 9.92 20.70 -58.84
CA LYS A 39 9.47 22.11 -58.62
C LYS A 39 8.07 22.58 -59.07
N ALA A 40 7.29 23.03 -58.08
CA ALA A 40 6.58 24.32 -58.12
C ALA A 40 6.31 24.85 -56.70
N ARG A 41 6.25 26.18 -56.59
CA ARG A 41 6.34 27.03 -55.39
C ARG A 41 4.94 27.60 -55.04
N ALA A 42 4.75 27.97 -53.77
CA ALA A 42 3.51 28.36 -53.07
C ALA A 42 2.67 29.51 -53.67
N PRO A 43 1.47 29.79 -53.11
CA PRO A 43 1.41 30.84 -52.08
C PRO A 43 0.52 30.53 -50.86
N ALA A 44 0.74 31.34 -49.81
CA ALA A 44 0.09 31.31 -48.51
C ALA A 44 -1.37 31.79 -48.52
N VAL A 45 -2.20 31.20 -47.67
CA VAL A 45 -3.41 31.83 -47.11
C VAL A 45 -3.49 31.51 -45.62
N THR A 46 -3.38 32.56 -44.82
CA THR A 46 -3.74 32.65 -43.40
C THR A 46 -5.25 32.65 -43.26
N THR A 47 -5.81 31.70 -42.51
CA THR A 47 -7.02 31.93 -41.70
C THR A 47 -7.00 31.01 -40.47
N THR A 48 -6.85 31.67 -39.32
CA THR A 48 -7.17 31.23 -37.97
C THR A 48 -8.50 30.46 -37.88
N LYS A 49 -8.49 29.32 -37.18
CA LYS A 49 -9.65 28.85 -36.42
C LYS A 49 -9.18 27.99 -35.24
N ASP A 50 -9.78 28.30 -34.11
CA ASP A 50 -9.42 27.96 -32.75
C ASP A 50 -9.06 26.49 -32.52
N LYS A 51 -7.85 26.29 -32.02
CA LYS A 51 -7.48 25.09 -31.28
C LYS A 51 -7.85 25.38 -29.82
N PRO A 52 -8.83 24.69 -29.21
CA PRO A 52 -9.05 24.87 -27.79
C PRO A 52 -7.75 24.52 -27.07
N ALA A 53 -7.24 25.50 -26.33
CA ALA A 53 -6.14 25.30 -25.41
C ALA A 53 -6.52 24.11 -24.53
N ALA A 54 -5.73 23.05 -24.61
CA ALA A 54 -5.80 21.96 -23.65
C ALA A 54 -5.57 22.60 -22.28
N GLU A 55 -6.64 22.75 -21.50
CA GLU A 55 -6.55 22.98 -20.07
C GLU A 55 -5.67 21.86 -19.53
N LYS A 56 -4.46 22.23 -19.09
CA LYS A 56 -3.67 21.37 -18.21
C LYS A 56 -4.61 21.00 -17.07
N PRO A 57 -4.81 19.71 -16.75
CA PRO A 57 -5.56 19.34 -15.57
C PRO A 57 -4.99 20.12 -14.41
N LYS A 58 -5.84 20.86 -13.67
CA LYS A 58 -5.44 21.45 -12.39
C LYS A 58 -4.89 20.30 -11.55
N GLU A 59 -3.57 20.25 -11.44
CA GLU A 59 -2.88 19.32 -10.57
C GLU A 59 -3.41 19.62 -9.18
N LEU A 60 -4.25 18.71 -8.67
CA LEU A 60 -4.89 18.87 -7.38
C LEU A 60 -3.76 18.90 -6.36
N GLU A 61 -3.43 20.09 -5.85
CA GLU A 61 -2.43 20.26 -4.79
C GLU A 61 -2.96 19.55 -3.55
N ILE A 62 -2.48 18.33 -3.32
CA ILE A 62 -2.83 17.59 -2.11
C ILE A 62 -2.05 18.20 -0.96
N PRO A 63 -2.71 18.63 0.13
CA PRO A 63 -2.02 19.17 1.29
C PRO A 63 -1.12 18.10 1.91
N GLU A 64 0.20 18.26 1.78
CA GLU A 64 1.20 17.42 2.43
C GLU A 64 1.79 18.14 3.65
N VAL A 65 1.84 17.46 4.80
CA VAL A 65 2.50 17.98 6.00
C VAL A 65 3.88 17.36 6.14
N LYS A 66 4.91 18.20 6.08
CA LYS A 66 6.30 17.78 6.30
C LYS A 66 6.65 17.85 7.78
N ILE A 67 7.21 16.78 8.31
CA ILE A 67 7.64 16.68 9.71
C ILE A 67 9.00 15.99 9.82
N GLU A 68 9.70 16.22 10.93
CA GLU A 68 10.89 15.43 11.29
C GLU A 68 10.47 14.15 12.03
N LEU A 69 11.32 13.11 11.99
CA LEU A 69 11.07 11.85 12.71
C LEU A 69 10.82 12.05 14.21
N LYS A 70 11.47 13.04 14.84
CA LYS A 70 11.28 13.37 16.27
C LYS A 70 9.87 13.84 16.60
N GLN A 71 9.16 14.42 15.62
CA GLN A 71 7.80 14.93 15.78
C GLN A 71 6.74 13.87 15.46
N LEU A 72 7.15 12.68 14.98
CA LEU A 72 6.24 11.64 14.54
C LEU A 72 5.28 11.21 15.66
N VAL A 73 5.77 11.02 16.90
CA VAL A 73 4.91 10.62 18.02
C VAL A 73 3.85 11.67 18.30
N ASP A 74 4.25 12.93 18.37
CA ASP A 74 3.35 14.03 18.68
C ASP A 74 2.29 14.20 17.58
N VAL A 75 2.69 14.12 16.31
CA VAL A 75 1.78 14.33 15.19
C VAL A 75 0.91 13.10 14.92
N LEU A 76 1.48 11.89 14.93
CA LEU A 76 0.79 10.67 14.49
C LEU A 76 0.07 9.97 15.64
N ILE A 77 0.69 9.89 16.82
CA ILE A 77 0.16 9.12 17.97
C ILE A 77 -0.70 10.01 18.85
N ASN A 78 -0.20 11.20 19.20
CA ASN A 78 -0.89 12.12 20.10
C ASN A 78 -1.85 13.06 19.37
N ASP A 79 -1.73 13.18 18.03
CA ASP A 79 -2.46 14.14 17.21
C ASP A 79 -2.40 15.55 17.81
N THR A 80 -1.18 16.01 18.13
CA THR A 80 -0.93 17.32 18.74
C THR A 80 -1.45 18.42 17.81
N GLY A 81 -2.50 19.12 18.27
CA GLY A 81 -3.20 20.13 17.49
C GLY A 81 -4.41 19.63 16.71
N GLY A 82 -4.82 18.37 16.87
CA GLY A 82 -6.09 17.83 16.37
C GLY A 82 -6.19 17.68 14.86
N LYS A 83 -5.11 17.89 14.10
CA LYS A 83 -5.17 18.03 12.65
C LYS A 83 -5.64 16.76 11.95
N ILE A 84 -5.24 15.59 12.44
CA ILE A 84 -5.65 14.31 11.85
C ILE A 84 -7.14 14.08 12.14
N LYS A 85 -7.57 14.28 13.38
CA LYS A 85 -8.99 14.19 13.76
C LYS A 85 -9.86 15.17 12.98
N ASP A 86 -9.46 16.43 12.89
CA ASP A 86 -10.17 17.50 12.18
C ASP A 86 -10.28 17.21 10.67
N SER A 87 -9.27 16.55 10.09
CA SER A 87 -9.31 16.13 8.68
C SER A 87 -10.35 15.04 8.40
N GLY A 88 -10.76 14.30 9.44
CA GLY A 88 -11.62 13.12 9.31
C GLY A 88 -10.95 11.90 8.64
N LYS A 89 -9.74 12.03 8.09
CA LYS A 89 -9.02 11.00 7.33
C LYS A 89 -7.97 10.28 8.18
N TRP A 90 -7.60 9.07 7.76
CA TRP A 90 -6.44 8.39 8.32
C TRP A 90 -5.13 8.91 7.71
N PRO A 91 -4.04 8.95 8.48
CA PRO A 91 -2.76 9.42 7.98
C PRO A 91 -2.10 8.40 7.04
N LEU A 92 -1.55 8.93 5.94
CA LEU A 92 -0.60 8.23 5.08
C LEU A 92 0.78 8.83 5.32
N VAL A 93 1.69 8.03 5.86
CA VAL A 93 3.06 8.44 6.15
C VAL A 93 3.97 8.01 5.00
N ILE A 94 4.60 8.99 4.36
CA ILE A 94 5.60 8.80 3.32
C ILE A 94 6.97 8.94 3.97
N ASP A 95 7.72 7.84 4.00
CA ASP A 95 9.08 7.79 4.55
C ASP A 95 10.00 6.99 3.62
N GLU A 96 10.78 7.71 2.82
CA GLU A 96 11.76 7.13 1.90
C GLU A 96 12.95 6.47 2.62
N SER A 97 13.08 6.65 3.94
CA SER A 97 14.24 6.21 4.73
C SER A 97 14.01 4.96 5.58
N ASP A 98 12.81 4.36 5.57
CA ASP A 98 12.43 3.17 6.37
C ASP A 98 12.49 3.34 7.90
N ARG A 99 12.77 4.56 8.39
CA ARG A 99 12.94 4.84 9.81
C ARG A 99 11.63 4.79 10.57
N VAL A 100 10.54 5.26 9.97
CA VAL A 100 9.18 5.26 10.53
C VAL A 100 8.66 3.84 10.69
N SER A 101 8.84 3.00 9.67
CA SER A 101 8.48 1.58 9.71
C SER A 101 9.18 0.87 10.87
N THR A 102 10.51 1.06 10.97
CA THR A 102 11.31 0.52 12.08
C THR A 102 10.83 1.05 13.43
N PHE A 103 10.63 2.36 13.55
CA PHE A 103 10.19 3.00 14.78
C PHE A 103 8.85 2.44 15.28
N LEU A 104 7.84 2.35 14.40
CA LEU A 104 6.49 1.91 14.77
C LEU A 104 6.41 0.43 15.15
N ARG A 105 7.32 -0.42 14.65
CA ARG A 105 7.43 -1.82 15.12
C ARG A 105 7.87 -1.92 16.58
N TYR A 106 8.60 -0.93 17.10
CA TYR A 106 8.97 -0.85 18.51
C TYR A 106 7.97 -0.05 19.36
N GLN A 107 6.97 0.57 18.73
CA GLN A 107 5.85 1.19 19.42
C GLN A 107 4.76 0.16 19.71
N ASP A 108 3.85 0.49 20.63
CA ASP A 108 2.70 -0.34 20.94
C ASP A 108 1.62 -0.25 19.83
N THR A 109 1.92 -0.86 18.68
CA THR A 109 1.06 -0.89 17.50
C THR A 109 0.80 -2.30 17.00
N ASN A 110 -0.36 -2.49 16.38
CA ASN A 110 -0.66 -3.71 15.64
C ASN A 110 -0.18 -3.55 14.21
N TYR A 111 1.04 -4.00 13.97
CA TYR A 111 1.75 -3.76 12.72
C TYR A 111 1.55 -4.91 11.71
N LEU A 112 1.18 -4.55 10.47
CA LEU A 112 0.98 -5.46 9.34
C LEU A 112 1.83 -5.01 8.15
N ASN A 113 2.73 -5.86 7.65
CA ASN A 113 3.45 -5.62 6.39
C ASN A 113 2.69 -6.25 5.22
N ALA A 114 2.22 -5.43 4.26
CA ALA A 114 1.47 -5.91 3.11
C ALA A 114 2.29 -6.82 2.17
N LYS A 115 3.63 -6.74 2.20
CA LYS A 115 4.51 -7.65 1.45
C LYS A 115 4.76 -8.98 2.16
N ASN A 116 4.47 -9.08 3.46
CA ASN A 116 4.65 -10.31 4.22
C ASN A 116 3.37 -11.15 4.16
N PRO A 117 3.38 -12.33 3.51
CA PRO A 117 2.19 -13.18 3.42
C PRO A 117 1.65 -13.61 4.79
N GLY A 118 2.52 -13.78 5.80
CA GLY A 118 2.11 -14.13 7.15
C GLY A 118 1.33 -13.03 7.86
N ASP A 119 1.69 -11.76 7.62
CA ASP A 119 0.94 -10.62 8.16
C ASP A 119 -0.40 -10.45 7.44
N MET A 120 -0.47 -10.86 6.17
CA MET A 120 -1.67 -10.82 5.33
C MET A 120 -2.54 -12.08 5.43
N GLU A 121 -2.30 -12.95 6.41
CA GLU A 121 -3.21 -14.05 6.71
C GLU A 121 -4.53 -13.50 7.28
N PRO A 122 -5.70 -14.06 6.90
CA PRO A 122 -6.99 -13.52 7.32
C PRO A 122 -7.12 -13.37 8.84
N GLU A 123 -6.63 -14.36 9.57
CA GLU A 123 -6.70 -14.36 11.04
C GLU A 123 -5.80 -13.29 11.65
N ARG A 124 -4.62 -13.06 11.05
CA ARG A 124 -3.67 -12.05 11.51
C ARG A 124 -4.22 -10.64 11.29
N ILE A 125 -4.84 -10.40 10.13
CA ILE A 125 -5.54 -9.14 9.81
C ILE A 125 -6.70 -8.93 10.79
N ARG A 126 -7.57 -9.93 10.96
CA ARG A 126 -8.73 -9.86 11.85
C ARG A 126 -8.32 -9.48 13.28
N MET A 127 -7.35 -10.20 13.85
CA MET A 127 -6.84 -9.97 15.20
C MET A 127 -6.17 -8.59 15.34
N ALA A 128 -5.44 -8.13 14.32
CA ALA A 128 -4.86 -6.79 14.34
C ALA A 128 -5.95 -5.71 14.43
N ILE A 129 -7.03 -5.84 13.66
CA ILE A 129 -8.14 -4.88 13.68
C ILE A 129 -8.90 -4.93 15.00
N ILE A 130 -9.40 -6.10 15.43
CA ILE A 130 -10.20 -6.17 16.68
C ILE A 130 -9.35 -5.86 17.91
N GLY A 131 -8.07 -6.27 17.93
CA GLY A 131 -7.14 -5.92 19.00
C GLY A 131 -6.85 -4.42 19.04
N GLY A 132 -6.72 -3.79 17.87
CA GLY A 132 -6.53 -2.35 17.77
C GLY A 132 -7.73 -1.59 18.34
N ILE A 133 -8.94 -1.99 17.95
CA ILE A 133 -10.19 -1.36 18.40
C ILE A 133 -10.40 -1.58 19.90
N ARG A 134 -10.22 -2.81 20.37
CA ARG A 134 -10.38 -3.18 21.79
C ARG A 134 -9.49 -2.35 22.71
N PHE A 135 -8.21 -2.26 22.36
CA PHE A 135 -7.19 -1.66 23.23
C PHE A 135 -6.88 -0.20 22.88
N GLY A 136 -7.56 0.38 21.89
CA GLY A 136 -7.28 1.74 21.40
C GLY A 136 -5.88 1.89 20.82
N LYS A 137 -5.30 0.79 20.32
CA LYS A 137 -3.95 0.76 19.75
C LYS A 137 -4.00 1.09 18.27
N PRO A 138 -3.00 1.82 17.75
CA PRO A 138 -2.90 2.02 16.32
C PRO A 138 -2.67 0.71 15.58
N VAL A 139 -3.38 0.52 14.48
CA VAL A 139 -3.08 -0.51 13.48
C VAL A 139 -2.31 0.14 12.35
N VAL A 140 -1.19 -0.47 11.98
CA VAL A 140 -0.31 0.02 10.92
C VAL A 140 -0.38 -0.94 9.73
N LEU A 141 -0.69 -0.41 8.55
CA LEU A 141 -0.55 -1.12 7.28
C LEU A 141 0.62 -0.52 6.51
N ASP A 142 1.73 -1.27 6.46
CA ASP A 142 2.92 -0.87 5.72
C ASP A 142 2.91 -1.48 4.31
N MET A 143 2.89 -0.60 3.30
CA MET A 143 2.92 -0.99 1.88
C MET A 143 4.36 -1.05 1.33
N MET A 144 5.36 -0.65 2.11
CA MET A 144 6.76 -0.59 1.72
C MET A 144 6.96 0.31 0.48
N ASP A 145 7.86 -0.09 -0.40
CA ASP A 145 8.27 0.55 -1.66
C ASP A 145 7.33 0.26 -2.86
N THR A 146 6.14 -0.30 -2.65
CA THR A 146 5.22 -0.64 -3.75
C THR A 146 3.77 -0.32 -3.37
N ASN A 147 2.94 0.06 -4.35
CA ASN A 147 1.51 0.25 -4.09
C ASN A 147 0.82 -1.10 -3.86
N MET A 148 0.76 -1.52 -2.59
CA MET A 148 0.12 -2.76 -2.15
C MET A 148 -1.33 -2.53 -1.72
N PHE A 149 -1.89 -1.33 -1.86
CA PHE A 149 -3.20 -0.99 -1.28
C PHE A 149 -4.33 -1.92 -1.77
N HIS A 150 -4.45 -2.14 -3.09
CA HIS A 150 -5.47 -3.05 -3.63
C HIS A 150 -5.22 -4.51 -3.26
N ALA A 151 -3.96 -4.96 -3.30
CA ALA A 151 -3.62 -6.32 -2.90
C ALA A 151 -3.92 -6.57 -1.40
N ALA A 152 -3.67 -5.57 -0.55
CA ALA A 152 -4.07 -5.61 0.86
C ALA A 152 -5.59 -5.61 1.00
N ALA A 153 -6.31 -4.78 0.22
CA ALA A 153 -7.77 -4.77 0.21
C ALA A 153 -8.35 -6.16 -0.07
N ASP A 154 -7.83 -6.87 -1.08
CA ASP A 154 -8.25 -8.24 -1.41
C ASP A 154 -8.05 -9.20 -0.22
N LYS A 155 -6.96 -9.04 0.55
CA LYS A 155 -6.69 -9.87 1.74
C LYS A 155 -7.62 -9.54 2.91
N PHE A 156 -7.94 -8.26 3.09
CA PHE A 156 -8.94 -7.82 4.07
C PHE A 156 -10.34 -8.34 3.69
N ASP A 157 -10.67 -8.38 2.41
CA ASP A 157 -11.96 -8.87 1.92
C ASP A 157 -12.18 -10.37 2.17
N VAL A 158 -11.10 -11.16 2.26
CA VAL A 158 -11.18 -12.57 2.69
C VAL A 158 -11.65 -12.70 4.14
N VAL A 159 -11.32 -11.73 5.01
CA VAL A 159 -11.82 -11.70 6.39
C VAL A 159 -13.30 -11.31 6.40
N GLN A 160 -13.61 -10.17 5.78
CA GLN A 160 -14.95 -9.67 5.61
C GLN A 160 -14.95 -8.73 4.41
N LYS A 161 -15.90 -8.93 3.50
CA LYS A 161 -16.00 -8.12 2.28
C LYS A 161 -16.14 -6.63 2.61
N GLY A 162 -15.29 -5.80 2.02
CA GLY A 162 -15.24 -4.36 2.24
C GLY A 162 -14.57 -3.94 3.54
N LEU A 163 -13.85 -4.83 4.23
CA LEU A 163 -13.29 -4.53 5.55
C LEU A 163 -12.30 -3.36 5.52
N LEU A 164 -11.35 -3.34 4.57
CA LEU A 164 -10.40 -2.24 4.48
C LEU A 164 -11.10 -0.91 4.18
N GLU A 165 -12.12 -0.93 3.33
CA GLU A 165 -12.92 0.26 3.01
C GLU A 165 -13.70 0.75 4.24
N SER A 166 -14.29 -0.16 5.01
CA SER A 166 -15.00 0.14 6.25
C SER A 166 -14.06 0.71 7.33
N VAL A 167 -12.82 0.23 7.39
CA VAL A 167 -11.78 0.81 8.25
C VAL A 167 -11.40 2.21 7.74
N MET A 168 -11.16 2.37 6.44
CA MET A 168 -10.76 3.65 5.83
C MET A 168 -11.80 4.76 6.03
N THR A 169 -13.08 4.40 5.95
CA THR A 169 -14.22 5.30 6.16
C THR A 169 -14.64 5.45 7.62
N LYS A 170 -13.99 4.72 8.54
CA LYS A 170 -14.34 4.62 9.97
C LYS A 170 -15.72 4.01 10.24
N ASP A 171 -16.40 3.51 9.22
CA ASP A 171 -17.69 2.84 9.31
C ASP A 171 -17.64 1.61 10.23
N ILE A 172 -16.49 0.94 10.31
CA ILE A 172 -16.30 -0.23 11.18
C ILE A 172 -16.55 0.08 12.67
N LEU A 173 -16.37 1.35 13.08
CA LEU A 173 -16.57 1.82 14.45
C LEU A 173 -18.05 2.18 14.74
N VAL A 174 -18.83 2.44 13.70
CA VAL A 174 -20.25 2.82 13.80
C VAL A 174 -21.08 1.56 14.10
N ASP A 175 -22.08 1.70 14.98
CA ASP A 175 -22.98 0.63 15.39
C ASP A 175 -22.29 -0.67 15.83
N GLN A 176 -21.05 -0.55 16.31
CA GLN A 176 -20.23 -1.68 16.75
C GLN A 176 -20.05 -2.78 15.67
N LYS A 177 -19.99 -2.41 14.39
CA LYS A 177 -19.79 -3.37 13.28
C LYS A 177 -18.56 -4.27 13.47
N TYR A 178 -17.53 -3.79 14.15
CA TYR A 178 -16.36 -4.60 14.54
C TYR A 178 -16.68 -5.86 15.36
N VAL A 179 -17.83 -5.94 16.03
CA VAL A 179 -18.25 -7.14 16.78
C VAL A 179 -18.45 -8.34 15.85
N SER A 180 -18.84 -8.10 14.59
CA SER A 180 -18.96 -9.17 13.58
C SER A 180 -17.63 -9.86 13.23
N LEU A 181 -16.50 -9.25 13.59
CA LEU A 181 -15.17 -9.83 13.42
C LEU A 181 -14.77 -10.74 14.59
N VAL A 182 -15.48 -10.71 15.72
CA VAL A 182 -15.19 -11.56 16.88
C VAL A 182 -15.73 -12.96 16.62
N LYS A 183 -14.93 -13.98 16.95
CA LYS A 183 -15.29 -15.39 16.81
C LYS A 183 -15.47 -16.02 18.17
N ASP A 184 -16.31 -17.06 18.26
CA ASP A 184 -16.51 -17.82 19.50
C ASP A 184 -15.24 -18.57 19.96
N SER A 185 -14.29 -18.79 19.04
CA SER A 185 -12.98 -19.39 19.33
C SER A 185 -11.96 -18.41 19.91
N ASP A 186 -12.29 -17.13 19.97
CA ASP A 186 -11.40 -16.11 20.50
C ASP A 186 -11.27 -16.24 22.02
N PRO A 187 -10.17 -15.73 22.61
CA PRO A 187 -10.06 -15.71 24.06
C PRO A 187 -11.23 -14.96 24.69
N ASP A 188 -11.68 -15.41 25.86
CA ASP A 188 -12.83 -14.87 26.60
C ASP A 188 -12.82 -13.34 26.74
N GLU A 189 -11.63 -12.75 26.69
CA GLU A 189 -11.46 -11.31 26.69
C GLU A 189 -12.26 -10.62 25.57
N TYR A 190 -12.38 -11.20 24.37
CA TYR A 190 -13.17 -10.65 23.25
C TYR A 190 -14.65 -11.07 23.27
N THR A 191 -14.96 -12.21 23.89
CA THR A 191 -16.27 -12.86 23.82
C THR A 191 -17.30 -12.22 24.75
N ASP A 192 -16.88 -11.66 25.90
CA ASP A 192 -17.77 -10.83 26.73
C ASP A 192 -17.92 -9.41 26.14
N GLN A 193 -18.81 -9.29 25.14
CA GLN A 193 -19.05 -8.07 24.37
C GLN A 193 -19.37 -6.82 25.23
N SER A 194 -19.92 -7.02 26.43
CA SER A 194 -20.32 -5.94 27.34
C SER A 194 -19.13 -5.25 28.03
N SER A 195 -18.03 -5.98 28.26
CA SER A 195 -16.82 -5.48 28.92
C SER A 195 -15.62 -5.39 27.98
N ALA A 196 -15.69 -6.09 26.84
CA ALA A 196 -14.63 -6.22 25.88
C ALA A 196 -14.25 -4.90 25.21
N PHE A 197 -15.24 -4.14 24.74
CA PHE A 197 -15.02 -2.93 23.94
C PHE A 197 -15.43 -1.69 24.74
N ARG A 198 -14.48 -1.14 25.48
CA ARG A 198 -14.70 0.09 26.26
C ARG A 198 -14.78 1.28 25.31
N HIS A 199 -15.82 2.10 25.42
CA HIS A 199 -16.07 3.24 24.53
C HIS A 199 -14.82 4.12 24.32
N GLY A 200 -14.14 4.51 25.40
CA GLY A 200 -12.92 5.33 25.29
C GLY A 200 -11.73 4.66 24.59
N MET A 201 -11.67 3.33 24.56
CA MET A 201 -10.64 2.60 23.81
C MET A 201 -11.01 2.51 22.32
N VAL A 202 -12.30 2.27 22.02
CA VAL A 202 -12.82 2.25 20.65
C VAL A 202 -12.60 3.61 19.98
N ASP A 203 -12.88 4.71 20.69
CA ASP A 203 -12.62 6.08 20.21
C ASP A 203 -11.11 6.38 20.04
N GLY A 204 -10.26 5.65 20.77
CA GLY A 204 -8.81 5.71 20.68
C GLY A 204 -8.23 4.99 19.46
N PHE A 205 -9.03 4.15 18.77
CA PHE A 205 -8.57 3.41 17.60
C PHE A 205 -8.00 4.34 16.53
N ARG A 206 -6.84 3.96 15.98
CA ARG A 206 -6.20 4.67 14.88
C ARG A 206 -5.74 3.68 13.82
N PHE A 207 -5.84 4.09 12.56
CA PHE A 207 -5.32 3.32 11.44
C PHE A 207 -4.31 4.17 10.68
N PHE A 208 -3.10 3.64 10.47
CA PHE A 208 -2.01 4.34 9.78
C PHE A 208 -1.61 3.56 8.53
N LEU A 209 -1.39 4.28 7.44
CA LEU A 209 -0.76 3.73 6.25
C LEU A 209 0.67 4.23 6.15
N ILE A 210 1.61 3.36 5.78
CA ILE A 210 3.01 3.72 5.57
C ILE A 210 3.44 3.29 4.17
N THR A 211 4.28 4.11 3.54
CA THR A 211 4.94 3.74 2.30
C THR A 211 6.29 4.45 2.15
N ASN A 212 7.20 3.78 1.45
CA ASN A 212 8.51 4.31 1.09
C ASN A 212 8.53 4.88 -0.32
N MET A 213 7.39 4.84 -1.02
CA MET A 213 7.28 5.43 -2.34
C MET A 213 7.35 6.95 -2.21
N ALA A 214 8.33 7.57 -2.88
CA ALA A 214 8.45 9.03 -2.93
C ALA A 214 7.16 9.71 -3.45
N SER A 215 6.48 9.04 -4.38
CA SER A 215 5.20 9.48 -4.97
C SER A 215 4.18 8.32 -4.96
N PRO A 216 3.36 8.21 -3.91
CA PRO A 216 2.25 7.25 -3.87
C PRO A 216 1.14 7.62 -4.87
N PRO A 217 0.20 6.71 -5.16
CA PRO A 217 -0.93 6.99 -6.04
C PRO A 217 -1.79 8.17 -5.55
N LEU A 218 -2.18 9.05 -6.48
CA LEU A 218 -2.99 10.25 -6.19
C LEU A 218 -4.32 9.91 -5.49
N GLU A 219 -4.97 8.82 -5.89
CA GLU A 219 -6.22 8.36 -5.28
C GLU A 219 -6.05 8.10 -3.78
N LEU A 220 -4.97 7.42 -3.40
CA LEU A 220 -4.71 7.12 -1.99
C LEU A 220 -4.42 8.40 -1.22
N MET A 221 -3.58 9.26 -1.77
CA MET A 221 -3.23 10.55 -1.16
C MET A 221 -4.46 11.44 -0.94
N GLN A 222 -5.44 11.44 -1.87
CA GLN A 222 -6.69 12.21 -1.73
C GLN A 222 -7.59 11.66 -0.61
N ARG A 223 -7.56 10.35 -0.37
CA ARG A 223 -8.37 9.67 0.65
C ARG A 223 -7.76 9.72 2.04
N THR A 224 -6.49 10.06 2.14
CA THR A 224 -5.72 10.10 3.38
C THR A 224 -5.29 11.51 3.78
N TYR A 225 -4.80 11.65 5.01
CA TYR A 225 -4.09 12.83 5.46
C TYR A 225 -2.58 12.61 5.25
N VAL A 226 -1.97 13.30 4.28
CA VAL A 226 -0.60 12.99 3.84
C VAL A 226 0.42 13.65 4.76
N ILE A 227 1.31 12.82 5.31
CA ILE A 227 2.43 13.22 6.16
C ILE A 227 3.72 12.72 5.50
N ARG A 228 4.68 13.62 5.28
CA ARG A 228 5.99 13.28 4.73
C ARG A 228 7.06 13.47 5.79
N VAL A 229 7.84 12.43 6.04
CA VAL A 229 8.93 12.46 7.02
C VAL A 229 10.24 12.74 6.29
N GLN A 230 11.02 13.70 6.79
CA GLN A 230 12.30 14.14 6.22
C GLN A 230 13.40 14.22 7.29
#